data_AF-A0A382Z176-F1
#
_entry.id   AF-A0A382Z176-F1
#
_cell.length_a   1.000
_cell.length_b   1.000
_cell.length_c   1.000
_cell.angle_alpha   90.00
_cell.angle_beta   90.00
_cell.angle_gamma   90.00
#
_symmetry.space_group_name_H-M   'P 1'
#
loop_
_entity.id
_entity.type
_entity.pdbx_description
1 polymer ?
#
loop_
_entity_poly.entity_id
_entity_poly.type
_entity_poly.pdbx_seq_one_letter_code
_entity_poly.pdbx_strand_id
1 'polypeptide(L)'
;MQNTIFPLKLLAFLITAILASNTLTFASTKSEEKRVAVIVKPTRDFSKPETYELRSAGAATVFKYLNQHSFSHSSANMSFERELDFKVGNGFFRRLWVSAPASTKSADGLGPLFNARSCQRCHLKDGRGHTPLGNWPIDDAVSMFFRLSIPPQNEKQRSLIDKHRLNVIPEPTYGGQLQDLSIQ
;
A
#
# COMPACT_ATOMS: atom_id res chain seq x y z
N MET A 1 38.19 -37.23 -25.89
CA MET A 1 37.47 -37.62 -24.66
C MET A 1 36.59 -36.43 -24.27
N GLN A 2 35.42 -36.32 -24.90
CA GLN A 2 34.07 -36.64 -24.39
C GLN A 2 33.32 -35.36 -23.99
N ASN A 3 32.62 -34.80 -24.98
CA ASN A 3 31.64 -33.72 -24.84
C ASN A 3 30.44 -34.21 -24.03
N THR A 4 30.23 -33.63 -22.86
CA THR A 4 29.00 -33.83 -22.06
C THR A 4 27.96 -32.80 -22.48
N ILE A 5 27.15 -33.19 -23.47
CA ILE A 5 25.90 -32.50 -23.82
C ILE A 5 24.91 -32.78 -22.70
N PHE A 6 24.68 -31.81 -21.81
CA PHE A 6 23.55 -31.85 -20.88
C PHE A 6 22.26 -31.80 -21.70
N PRO A 7 21.35 -32.78 -21.60
CA PRO A 7 20.13 -32.79 -22.40
C PRO A 7 19.22 -31.64 -21.94
N LEU A 8 18.95 -30.72 -22.86
CA LEU A 8 18.01 -29.59 -22.74
C LEU A 8 16.62 -29.99 -22.20
N LYS A 9 16.27 -31.29 -22.30
CA LYS A 9 15.06 -31.87 -21.73
C LYS A 9 15.01 -31.85 -20.18
N LEU A 10 16.15 -31.89 -19.49
CA LEU A 10 16.18 -31.87 -18.02
C LEU A 10 15.92 -30.47 -17.45
N LEU A 11 16.36 -29.42 -18.17
CA LEU A 11 16.12 -28.03 -17.81
C LEU A 11 14.66 -27.63 -18.08
N ALA A 12 14.06 -28.13 -19.16
CA ALA A 12 12.65 -27.90 -19.47
C ALA A 12 11.69 -28.54 -18.44
N PHE A 13 12.07 -29.69 -17.87
CA PHE A 13 11.29 -30.37 -16.82
C PHE A 13 11.37 -29.65 -15.46
N LEU A 14 12.53 -29.07 -15.13
CA LEU A 14 12.67 -28.26 -13.91
C LEU A 14 11.86 -26.95 -14.00
N ILE A 15 11.81 -26.32 -15.17
CA ILE A 15 11.07 -25.06 -15.38
C ILE A 15 9.56 -25.29 -15.34
N THR A 16 9.05 -26.41 -15.88
CA THR A 16 7.61 -26.75 -15.80
C THR A 16 7.16 -27.12 -14.38
N ALA A 17 8.02 -27.74 -13.55
CA ALA A 17 7.71 -28.00 -12.15
C ALA A 17 7.63 -26.71 -11.30
N ILE A 18 8.48 -25.72 -11.59
CA ILE A 18 8.46 -24.42 -10.88
C ILE A 18 7.23 -23.59 -11.26
N LEU A 19 6.76 -23.67 -12.51
CA LEU A 19 5.52 -23.01 -12.96
C LEU A 19 4.23 -23.66 -12.41
N ALA A 20 4.25 -24.95 -12.07
CA ALA A 20 3.11 -25.64 -11.45
C ALA A 20 2.98 -25.40 -9.94
N SER A 21 3.98 -24.79 -9.30
CA SER A 21 4.01 -24.56 -7.84
C SER A 21 3.37 -23.24 -7.41
N ASN A 22 2.83 -22.47 -8.35
CA ASN A 22 2.11 -21.21 -8.09
C ASN A 22 0.63 -21.41 -7.72
N THR A 23 0.24 -22.59 -7.24
CA THR A 23 -0.94 -22.66 -6.39
C THR A 23 -0.56 -21.93 -5.10
N LEU A 24 -1.12 -20.75 -4.86
CA LEU A 24 -1.21 -20.19 -3.51
C LEU A 24 -1.90 -21.24 -2.63
N THR A 25 -1.12 -22.15 -2.04
CA THR A 25 -1.64 -23.20 -1.15
C THR A 25 -1.91 -22.55 0.19
N PHE A 26 -3.13 -22.02 0.34
CA PHE A 26 -3.74 -21.63 1.61
C PHE A 26 -4.10 -22.85 2.49
N ALA A 27 -3.73 -24.06 2.09
CA ALA A 27 -4.01 -25.30 2.79
C ALA A 27 -2.70 -26.00 3.18
N SER A 28 -2.54 -26.30 4.46
CA SER A 28 -1.38 -26.99 5.02
C SER A 28 -1.55 -28.50 5.07
N THR A 29 -2.76 -28.99 4.82
CA THR A 29 -3.11 -30.43 4.81
C THR A 29 -4.03 -30.80 3.66
N LYS A 30 -3.99 -32.09 3.25
CA LYS A 30 -4.93 -32.63 2.24
C LYS A 30 -6.41 -32.47 2.63
N SER A 31 -6.71 -32.45 3.93
CA SER A 31 -8.05 -32.19 4.45
C SER A 31 -8.47 -30.75 4.17
N GLU A 32 -7.56 -29.80 4.42
CA GLU A 32 -7.78 -28.38 4.13
C GLU A 32 -7.88 -28.10 2.63
N GLU A 33 -7.07 -28.75 1.80
CA GLU A 33 -7.15 -28.62 0.33
C GLU A 33 -8.54 -29.00 -0.17
N LYS A 34 -9.08 -30.14 0.28
CA LYS A 34 -10.44 -30.58 -0.06
C LYS A 34 -11.49 -29.58 0.39
N ARG A 35 -11.36 -29.04 1.61
CA ARG A 35 -12.29 -28.03 2.14
C ARG A 35 -12.24 -26.73 1.35
N VAL A 36 -11.05 -26.22 1.05
CA VAL A 36 -10.86 -24.97 0.29
C VAL A 36 -11.38 -25.13 -1.13
N ALA A 37 -11.12 -26.25 -1.80
CA ALA A 37 -11.60 -26.53 -3.15
C ALA A 37 -13.13 -26.48 -3.29
N VAL A 38 -13.87 -26.87 -2.24
CA VAL A 38 -15.33 -26.76 -2.20
C VAL A 38 -15.78 -25.30 -2.08
N ILE A 39 -15.08 -24.48 -1.29
CA ILE A 39 -15.44 -23.09 -1.01
C ILE A 39 -15.14 -22.15 -2.19
N VAL A 40 -14.01 -22.34 -2.89
CA VAL A 40 -13.58 -21.44 -3.98
C VAL A 40 -14.22 -21.77 -5.33
N LYS A 41 -15.06 -22.81 -5.40
CA LYS A 41 -15.72 -23.20 -6.64
C LYS A 41 -16.75 -22.12 -7.02
N PRO A 42 -16.66 -21.51 -8.22
CA PRO A 42 -17.64 -20.49 -8.64
C PRO A 42 -19.07 -21.03 -8.61
N THR A 43 -20.03 -20.26 -8.08
CA THR A 43 -21.44 -20.64 -8.16
C THR A 43 -21.93 -20.66 -9.60
N ARG A 44 -22.93 -21.51 -9.84
CA ARG A 44 -23.75 -21.52 -11.06
C ARG A 44 -25.21 -21.16 -10.79
N ASP A 45 -25.54 -20.95 -9.52
CA ASP A 45 -26.88 -20.60 -9.03
C ASP A 45 -26.77 -19.26 -8.29
N PHE A 46 -27.39 -18.24 -8.87
CA PHE A 46 -27.45 -16.88 -8.32
C PHE A 46 -28.85 -16.57 -7.75
N SER A 47 -29.72 -17.57 -7.57
CA SER A 47 -31.05 -17.38 -6.98
C SER A 47 -31.00 -17.10 -5.48
N LYS A 48 -29.86 -17.34 -4.83
CA LYS A 48 -29.62 -17.10 -3.41
C LYS A 48 -28.16 -16.68 -3.17
N PRO A 49 -27.89 -15.97 -2.06
CA PRO A 49 -26.53 -15.64 -1.68
C PRO A 49 -25.66 -16.88 -1.43
N GLU A 50 -24.38 -16.79 -1.79
CA GLU A 50 -23.41 -17.84 -1.49
C GLU A 50 -23.10 -17.89 0.01
N THR A 51 -22.68 -19.08 0.48
CA THR A 51 -22.19 -19.20 1.85
C THR A 51 -20.90 -18.38 1.97
N TYR A 52 -20.92 -17.37 2.84
CA TYR A 52 -19.85 -16.38 3.04
C TYR A 52 -19.75 -15.24 2.01
N GLU A 53 -20.79 -14.99 1.20
CA GLU A 53 -20.79 -13.86 0.24
C GLU A 53 -20.52 -12.50 0.91
N LEU A 54 -21.02 -12.30 2.13
CA LEU A 54 -20.79 -11.08 2.91
C LEU A 54 -19.34 -10.92 3.42
N ARG A 55 -18.47 -11.92 3.21
CA ARG A 55 -17.08 -11.92 3.64
C ARG A 55 -16.14 -11.61 2.48
N SER A 56 -16.23 -10.40 1.93
CA SER A 56 -15.37 -9.92 0.82
C SER A 56 -13.86 -9.98 1.11
N ALA A 57 -13.46 -10.02 2.39
CA ALA A 57 -12.08 -10.22 2.84
C ALA A 57 -11.89 -11.55 3.61
N GLY A 58 -12.81 -12.50 3.45
CA GLY A 58 -12.81 -13.78 4.14
C GLY A 58 -12.88 -13.66 5.67
N ALA A 59 -11.95 -14.31 6.36
CA ALA A 59 -11.85 -14.23 7.83
C ALA A 59 -11.46 -12.83 8.33
N ALA A 60 -10.86 -11.98 7.48
CA ALA A 60 -10.48 -10.62 7.84
C ALA A 60 -11.66 -9.63 7.84
N THR A 61 -12.83 -10.01 7.27
CA THR A 61 -14.01 -9.13 7.21
C THR A 61 -14.49 -8.74 8.60
N VAL A 62 -14.60 -7.44 8.83
CA VAL A 62 -15.06 -6.84 10.08
C VAL A 62 -16.55 -6.49 9.99
N PHE A 63 -17.35 -7.00 10.91
CA PHE A 63 -18.80 -6.73 11.02
C PHE A 63 -19.12 -5.70 12.12
N LYS A 64 -18.28 -4.67 12.26
CA LYS A 64 -18.50 -3.54 13.18
C LYS A 64 -19.35 -2.46 12.48
N TYR A 65 -19.79 -1.46 13.24
CA TYR A 65 -20.57 -0.34 12.72
C TYR A 65 -19.93 0.29 11.48
N LEU A 66 -20.72 0.44 10.42
CA LEU A 66 -20.31 1.11 9.19
C LEU A 66 -20.35 2.62 9.41
N ASN A 67 -19.19 3.25 9.46
CA ASN A 67 -19.05 4.70 9.63
C ASN A 67 -17.69 5.16 9.10
N GLN A 68 -17.37 6.44 9.34
CA GLN A 68 -16.10 7.06 8.94
C GLN A 68 -14.85 6.39 9.54
N HIS A 69 -14.96 5.47 10.49
CA HIS A 69 -13.87 4.74 11.13
C HIS A 69 -13.76 3.30 10.66
N SER A 70 -14.52 2.84 9.66
CA SER A 70 -14.52 1.44 9.26
C SER A 70 -13.14 0.91 8.82
N PHE A 71 -12.29 1.79 8.27
CA PHE A 71 -10.90 1.44 7.88
C PHE A 71 -9.90 1.54 9.05
N SER A 72 -10.33 2.05 10.21
CA SER A 72 -9.52 2.11 11.44
C SER A 72 -9.64 0.84 12.29
N HIS A 73 -10.41 -0.16 11.83
CA HIS A 73 -10.56 -1.43 12.53
C HIS A 73 -9.46 -2.41 12.15
N SER A 74 -8.92 -3.12 13.13
CA SER A 74 -8.08 -4.30 12.89
C SER A 74 -8.88 -5.37 12.14
N SER A 75 -8.21 -6.13 11.28
CA SER A 75 -8.80 -7.30 10.61
C SER A 75 -9.42 -8.25 11.64
N ALA A 76 -10.60 -8.81 11.34
CA ALA A 76 -11.35 -9.61 12.31
C ALA A 76 -10.67 -10.92 12.74
N ASN A 77 -9.69 -11.40 11.96
CA ASN A 77 -8.88 -12.58 12.24
C ASN A 77 -7.51 -12.25 12.87
N MET A 78 -7.28 -11.01 13.30
CA MET A 78 -6.06 -10.63 14.02
C MET A 78 -6.05 -11.28 15.41
N SER A 79 -4.91 -11.83 15.83
CA SER A 79 -4.77 -12.34 17.20
C SER A 79 -4.78 -11.19 18.20
N PHE A 80 -5.19 -11.47 19.44
CA PHE A 80 -5.26 -10.46 20.49
C PHE A 80 -3.89 -9.80 20.74
N GLU A 81 -2.81 -10.58 20.71
CA GLU A 81 -1.44 -10.11 20.93
C GLU A 81 -1.04 -9.07 19.88
N ARG A 82 -1.44 -9.26 18.63
CA ARG A 82 -1.15 -8.35 17.52
C ARG A 82 -2.00 -7.09 17.51
N GLU A 83 -3.11 -7.05 18.24
CA GLU A 83 -3.95 -5.86 18.31
C GLU A 83 -3.23 -4.68 18.96
N LEU A 84 -2.31 -4.94 19.90
CA LEU A 84 -1.51 -3.89 20.52
C LEU A 84 -0.66 -3.18 19.48
N ASP A 85 0.07 -3.94 18.66
CA ASP A 85 0.91 -3.39 17.58
C ASP A 85 0.08 -2.58 16.58
N PHE A 86 -1.10 -3.09 16.20
CA PHE A 86 -2.03 -2.35 15.34
C PHE A 86 -2.44 -1.01 15.96
N LYS A 87 -2.82 -1.00 17.24
CA LYS A 87 -3.25 0.22 17.94
C LYS A 87 -2.10 1.20 18.11
N VAL A 88 -0.89 0.73 18.39
CA VAL A 88 0.33 1.54 18.46
C VAL A 88 0.64 2.17 17.10
N GLY A 89 0.61 1.38 16.02
CA GLY A 89 0.80 1.86 14.65
C GLY A 89 -0.23 2.91 14.26
N ASN A 90 -1.51 2.69 14.56
CA ASN A 90 -2.57 3.69 14.37
C ASN A 90 -2.31 4.97 15.19
N GLY A 91 -1.76 4.84 16.39
CA GLY A 91 -1.29 5.97 17.20
C GLY A 91 -0.25 6.81 16.47
N PHE A 92 0.79 6.19 15.90
CA PHE A 92 1.81 6.88 15.08
C PHE A 92 1.22 7.51 13.82
N PHE A 93 0.32 6.81 13.13
CA PHE A 93 -0.34 7.30 11.91
C PHE A 93 -1.12 8.61 12.13
N ARG A 94 -1.73 8.73 13.32
CA ARG A 94 -2.54 9.89 13.74
C ARG A 94 -1.72 10.99 14.41
N ARG A 95 -0.50 10.68 14.87
CA ARG A 95 0.36 11.59 15.64
C ARG A 95 0.72 12.82 14.83
N LEU A 96 0.60 13.99 15.46
CA LEU A 96 1.10 15.25 14.91
C LEU A 96 2.60 15.38 15.16
N TRP A 97 3.36 15.56 14.09
CA TRP A 97 4.79 15.87 14.11
C TRP A 97 5.00 17.38 14.19
N VAL A 98 6.07 17.79 14.87
CA VAL A 98 6.45 19.19 15.10
C VAL A 98 7.85 19.47 14.59
N SER A 99 8.12 20.74 14.26
CA SER A 99 9.41 21.18 13.73
C SER A 99 10.54 20.86 14.69
N ALA A 100 11.64 20.33 14.16
CA ALA A 100 12.86 20.17 14.93
C ALA A 100 13.62 21.50 15.09
N PRO A 101 14.30 21.72 16.24
CA PRO A 101 14.25 20.92 17.47
C PRO A 101 13.02 21.25 18.34
N ALA A 102 12.36 20.23 18.89
CA ALA A 102 11.21 20.41 19.78
C ALA A 102 11.48 19.93 21.22
N SER A 103 10.75 20.45 22.20
CA SER A 103 10.74 19.90 23.57
C SER A 103 10.04 18.53 23.63
N THR A 104 9.04 18.31 22.78
CA THR A 104 8.35 17.02 22.63
C THR A 104 9.15 16.05 21.75
N LYS A 105 10.20 15.43 22.33
CA LYS A 105 11.15 14.57 21.61
C LYS A 105 10.53 13.42 20.82
N SER A 106 9.40 12.87 21.27
CA SER A 106 8.72 11.77 20.59
C SER A 106 7.91 12.20 19.35
N ALA A 107 7.72 13.49 19.09
CA ALA A 107 7.06 14.04 17.87
C ALA A 107 8.01 14.95 17.07
N ASP A 108 9.30 14.94 17.41
CA ASP A 108 10.31 15.75 16.76
C ASP A 108 10.67 15.21 15.37
N GLY A 109 11.11 16.06 14.45
CA GLY A 109 11.58 15.66 13.12
C GLY A 109 10.73 16.10 11.93
N LEU A 110 9.74 16.98 12.11
CA LEU A 110 9.09 17.61 10.95
C LEU A 110 10.09 18.56 10.25
N GLY A 111 10.30 18.36 8.95
CA GLY A 111 11.16 19.21 8.14
C GLY A 111 10.57 20.61 7.90
N PRO A 112 11.37 21.54 7.32
CA PRO A 112 10.96 22.93 7.11
C PRO A 112 9.86 23.11 6.06
N LEU A 113 9.69 22.15 5.14
CA LEU A 113 8.64 22.11 4.13
C LEU A 113 7.85 20.81 4.26
N PHE A 114 6.52 20.88 4.26
CA PHE A 114 5.65 19.70 4.43
C PHE A 114 4.25 19.94 3.85
N ASN A 115 3.54 18.87 3.46
CA ASN A 115 2.11 18.95 3.07
C ASN A 115 1.17 18.76 4.25
N ALA A 116 1.56 17.91 5.20
CA ALA A 116 0.77 17.65 6.39
C ALA A 116 1.65 17.26 7.58
N ARG A 117 1.12 17.47 8.78
CA ARG A 117 1.80 17.13 10.05
C ARG A 117 1.52 15.73 10.56
N SER A 118 0.75 14.91 9.85
CA SER A 118 0.52 13.49 10.19
C SER A 118 0.10 12.69 8.97
N CYS A 119 0.32 11.38 9.00
CA CYS A 119 -0.05 10.48 7.91
C CYS A 119 -1.57 10.53 7.66
N GLN A 120 -2.36 10.51 8.73
CA GLN A 120 -3.83 10.59 8.66
C GLN A 120 -4.34 11.89 8.02
N ARG A 121 -3.57 12.99 8.01
CA ARG A 121 -4.05 14.24 7.41
C ARG A 121 -4.11 14.17 5.87
N CYS A 122 -3.19 13.44 5.23
CA CYS A 122 -3.32 13.12 3.80
C CYS A 122 -4.21 11.88 3.59
N HIS A 123 -4.08 10.88 4.47
CA HIS A 123 -4.89 9.66 4.45
C HIS A 123 -6.07 9.76 5.40
N LEU A 124 -6.99 10.69 5.12
CA LEU A 124 -8.11 11.01 6.00
C LEU A 124 -8.88 9.73 6.36
N LYS A 125 -8.97 9.44 7.67
CA LYS A 125 -9.58 8.20 8.18
C LYS A 125 -9.14 6.95 7.42
N ASP A 126 -7.83 6.80 7.21
CA ASP A 126 -7.21 5.60 6.67
C ASP A 126 -7.59 5.30 5.20
N GLY A 127 -7.84 6.33 4.38
CA GLY A 127 -7.98 6.16 2.92
C GLY A 127 -9.01 7.05 2.22
N ARG A 128 -9.53 8.08 2.88
CA ARG A 128 -10.62 8.94 2.36
C ARG A 128 -10.12 10.34 1.96
N GLY A 129 -8.93 10.39 1.37
CA GLY A 129 -8.46 11.61 0.71
C GLY A 129 -9.41 12.00 -0.44
N HIS A 130 -9.49 13.28 -0.75
CA HIS A 130 -10.32 13.84 -1.81
C HIS A 130 -9.62 14.99 -2.54
N THR A 131 -10.08 15.28 -3.74
CA THR A 131 -9.73 16.52 -4.42
C THR A 131 -10.45 17.70 -3.76
N PRO A 132 -9.88 18.90 -3.74
CA PRO A 132 -10.54 20.07 -3.19
C PRO A 132 -11.81 20.39 -3.99
N LEU A 133 -12.90 20.70 -3.30
CA LEU A 133 -14.18 21.12 -3.91
C LEU A 133 -14.23 22.63 -4.21
N GLY A 134 -13.24 23.39 -3.74
CA GLY A 134 -13.10 24.81 -3.95
C GLY A 134 -11.73 25.31 -3.46
N ASN A 135 -11.49 26.61 -3.58
CA ASN A 135 -10.28 27.22 -3.07
C ASN A 135 -10.41 27.56 -1.58
N TRP A 136 -9.28 27.78 -0.91
CA TRP A 136 -9.26 28.27 0.47
C TRP A 136 -10.12 29.55 0.65
N PRO A 137 -10.93 29.68 1.73
CA PRO A 137 -11.05 28.76 2.88
C PRO A 137 -12.16 27.71 2.74
N ILE A 138 -12.74 27.54 1.54
CA ILE A 138 -13.85 26.59 1.32
C ILE A 138 -13.36 25.14 1.48
N ASP A 139 -12.18 24.85 0.95
CA ASP A 139 -11.52 23.55 1.05
C ASP A 139 -9.99 23.71 0.96
N ASP A 140 -9.25 22.65 1.28
CA ASP A 140 -7.81 22.56 1.11
C ASP A 140 -7.40 21.37 0.21
N ALA A 141 -6.16 21.37 -0.25
CA ALA A 141 -5.62 20.32 -1.12
C ALA A 141 -4.79 19.27 -0.35
N VAL A 142 -4.95 19.13 0.98
CA VAL A 142 -4.02 18.40 1.85
C VAL A 142 -3.83 16.92 1.49
N SER A 143 -4.86 16.32 0.87
CA SER A 143 -4.83 14.90 0.46
C SER A 143 -4.47 14.70 -1.02
N MET A 144 -4.08 15.77 -1.70
CA MET A 144 -3.43 15.73 -3.01
C MET A 144 -1.93 16.00 -2.85
N PHE A 145 -1.16 15.61 -3.87
CA PHE A 145 0.22 16.06 -4.02
C PHE A 145 0.43 16.53 -5.45
N PHE A 146 1.23 17.58 -5.61
CA PHE A 146 1.61 18.09 -6.91
C PHE A 146 3.06 17.72 -7.21
N ARG A 147 3.29 16.98 -8.30
CA ARG A 147 4.65 16.65 -8.76
C ARG A 147 5.12 17.72 -9.72
N LEU A 148 6.28 18.30 -9.43
CA LEU A 148 6.91 19.29 -10.28
C LEU A 148 8.13 18.68 -10.95
N SER A 149 8.25 18.88 -12.25
CA SER A 149 9.37 18.39 -13.03
C SER A 149 9.68 19.31 -14.20
N ILE A 150 10.92 19.25 -14.65
CA ILE A 150 11.39 19.96 -15.85
C ILE A 150 11.82 18.97 -16.93
N PRO A 151 11.89 19.39 -18.21
CA PRO A 151 12.53 18.58 -19.24
C PRO A 151 14.01 18.32 -18.90
N PRO A 152 14.60 17.18 -19.31
CA PRO A 152 16.02 16.93 -19.16
C PRO A 152 16.90 18.02 -19.79
N GLN A 153 17.80 18.59 -18.99
CA GLN A 153 18.69 19.70 -19.36
C GLN A 153 20.03 19.21 -19.94
N ASN A 154 20.38 17.93 -19.76
CA ASN A 154 21.64 17.37 -20.25
C ASN A 154 21.51 15.87 -20.56
N GLU A 155 22.55 15.32 -21.21
CA GLU A 155 22.57 13.91 -21.66
C GLU A 155 22.54 12.92 -20.50
N LYS A 156 23.15 13.26 -19.37
CA LYS A 156 23.09 12.43 -18.16
C LYS A 156 21.66 12.30 -17.66
N GLN A 157 20.91 13.40 -17.61
CA GLN A 157 19.50 13.40 -17.21
C GLN A 157 18.62 12.63 -18.21
N ARG A 158 18.84 12.80 -19.52
CA ARG A 158 18.17 12.00 -20.55
C ARG A 158 18.41 10.50 -20.34
N SER A 159 19.67 10.10 -20.20
CA SER A 159 20.05 8.71 -19.97
C SER A 159 19.42 8.11 -18.71
N LEU A 160 19.24 8.90 -17.64
CA LEU A 160 18.57 8.43 -16.43
C LEU A 160 17.08 8.13 -16.65
N ILE A 161 16.39 8.95 -17.45
CA ILE A 161 14.99 8.72 -17.81
C ILE A 161 14.86 7.54 -18.76
N ASP A 162 15.70 7.49 -19.82
CA ASP A 162 15.67 6.43 -20.83
C ASP A 162 15.97 5.04 -20.24
N LYS A 163 16.82 4.99 -19.22
CA LYS A 163 17.15 3.75 -18.49
C LYS A 163 16.20 3.47 -17.33
N HIS A 164 15.11 4.23 -17.18
CA HIS A 164 14.15 4.13 -16.08
C HIS A 164 14.79 4.18 -14.68
N ARG A 165 15.90 4.90 -14.55
CA ARG A 165 16.56 5.17 -13.26
C ARG A 165 15.89 6.32 -12.52
N LEU A 166 15.24 7.22 -13.26
CA LEU A 166 14.36 8.25 -12.76
C LEU A 166 13.06 8.23 -13.58
N ASN A 167 11.93 8.57 -12.95
CA ASN A 167 10.66 8.76 -13.65
C ASN A 167 10.53 10.19 -14.20
N VAL A 168 11.10 11.17 -13.49
CA VAL A 168 11.06 12.60 -13.83
C VAL A 168 12.35 13.28 -13.38
N ILE A 169 12.68 14.41 -13.99
CA ILE A 169 13.73 15.31 -13.48
C ILE A 169 13.06 16.29 -12.52
N PRO A 170 13.39 16.26 -11.21
CA PRO A 170 12.81 17.19 -10.24
C PRO A 170 13.19 18.62 -10.60
N GLU A 171 12.31 19.58 -10.29
CA GLU A 171 12.65 20.99 -10.44
C GLU A 171 13.75 21.33 -9.42
N PRO A 172 14.80 22.09 -9.81
CA PRO A 172 15.99 22.29 -8.99
C PRO A 172 15.77 23.04 -7.66
N THR A 173 14.71 23.83 -7.56
CA THR A 173 14.41 24.71 -6.41
C THR A 173 13.45 24.06 -5.43
N TYR A 174 12.34 23.50 -5.93
CA TYR A 174 11.22 22.93 -5.19
C TYR A 174 11.26 21.40 -5.15
N GLY A 175 12.19 20.77 -5.87
CA GLY A 175 12.33 19.33 -5.93
C GLY A 175 11.25 18.66 -6.80
N GLY A 176 10.99 17.38 -6.50
CA GLY A 176 10.06 16.56 -7.29
C GLY A 176 8.61 16.60 -6.82
N GLN A 177 8.32 17.33 -5.74
CA GLN A 177 6.98 17.47 -5.17
C GLN A 177 6.90 18.84 -4.50
N LEU A 178 5.85 19.59 -4.79
CA LEU A 178 5.58 20.86 -4.13
C LEU A 178 5.00 20.61 -2.74
N GLN A 179 5.44 21.41 -1.75
CA GLN A 179 4.90 21.41 -0.40
C GLN A 179 4.07 22.66 -0.14
N ASP A 180 2.86 22.48 0.39
CA ASP A 180 1.91 23.57 0.61
C ASP A 180 2.19 24.39 1.87
N LEU A 181 2.94 23.82 2.82
CA LEU A 181 3.22 24.44 4.12
C LEU A 181 4.72 24.50 4.39
N SER A 182 5.13 25.51 5.16
CA SER A 182 6.46 25.62 5.73
C SER A 182 6.40 25.82 7.24
N ILE A 183 7.53 25.63 7.91
CA ILE A 183 7.75 26.20 9.23
C ILE A 183 7.81 27.74 9.07
N GLN A 184 7.21 28.45 10.02
CA GLN A 184 7.10 29.91 10.01
C GLN A 184 8.37 30.55 10.53
#